data_AF-A0A2T2TP79-F1
#
_entry.id   AF-A0A2T2TP79-F1
#
_cell.length_a   1.000
_cell.length_b   1.000
_cell.length_c   1.000
_cell.angle_alpha   90.00
_cell.angle_beta   90.00
_cell.angle_gamma   90.00
#
_symmetry.space_group_name_H-M   'P 1'
#
loop_
_entity.id
_entity.type
_entity.pdbx_description
1 polymer ?
#
loop_
_entity_poly.entity_id
_entity_poly.type
_entity_poly.pdbx_seq_one_letter_code
_entity_poly.pdbx_strand_id
1 'polypeptide(L)'
;MARPFPALLAAALLLLFLPACSNIEVGEDDLFQNKPTVTPADFEQAGVTLDELFVEGAGGVHLNAWHLTQPEAKGTVLYFGGNGFFLVHSKDYIEAMTDFPVNLVLVDYRGYGKSAGEPSVEALRRDALVVFDYVVDSLAGAPPRATVVHGHSMGTFMAARVGQKRRAAGVILQNPATTAEQWTDHLTPWYLELFLTLEPSAPLR
;
A
#
# COMPACT_ATOMS: atom_id res chain seq x y z
N MET A 1 41.87 -47.72 -21.72
CA MET A 1 40.60 -46.97 -21.81
C MET A 1 40.40 -46.22 -20.50
N ALA A 2 40.72 -44.92 -20.47
CA ALA A 2 40.48 -44.09 -19.29
C ALA A 2 38.98 -43.75 -19.21
N ARG A 3 38.33 -44.04 -18.07
CA ARG A 3 36.90 -43.77 -17.88
C ARG A 3 36.68 -42.25 -17.82
N PRO A 4 35.75 -41.66 -18.59
CA PRO A 4 35.51 -40.21 -18.63
C PRO A 4 34.78 -39.66 -17.39
N PHE A 5 34.71 -40.46 -16.31
CA PHE A 5 33.97 -40.16 -15.09
C PHE A 5 34.31 -38.80 -14.45
N PRO A 6 35.60 -38.37 -14.33
CA PRO A 6 35.91 -37.07 -13.75
C PRO A 6 35.50 -35.89 -14.66
N ALA A 7 35.52 -36.07 -15.99
CA ALA A 7 35.11 -35.03 -16.93
C ALA A 7 33.57 -34.84 -16.93
N LEU A 8 32.82 -35.94 -16.82
CA LEU A 8 31.35 -35.90 -16.68
C LEU A 8 30.91 -35.29 -15.35
N LEU A 9 31.62 -35.60 -14.25
CA LEU A 9 31.35 -35.01 -12.94
C LEU A 9 31.66 -33.51 -12.93
N ALA A 10 32.77 -33.09 -13.55
CA ALA A 10 33.13 -31.69 -13.69
C ALA A 10 32.13 -30.92 -14.56
N ALA A 11 31.66 -31.50 -15.66
CA ALA A 11 30.63 -30.89 -16.51
C ALA A 11 29.27 -30.78 -15.81
N ALA A 12 28.87 -31.80 -15.03
CA ALA A 12 27.65 -31.77 -14.22
C ALA A 12 27.74 -30.71 -13.10
N LEU A 13 28.90 -30.57 -12.46
CA LEU A 13 29.17 -29.49 -11.50
C LEU A 13 29.13 -28.11 -12.17
N LEU A 14 29.71 -27.95 -13.37
CA LEU A 14 29.65 -26.69 -14.12
C LEU A 14 28.21 -26.31 -14.49
N LEU A 15 27.38 -27.28 -14.87
CA LEU A 15 25.97 -27.09 -15.17
C LEU A 15 25.14 -26.70 -13.94
N LEU A 16 25.57 -27.06 -12.72
CA LEU A 16 24.98 -26.60 -11.46
C LEU A 16 25.34 -25.15 -11.11
N PHE A 17 26.39 -24.57 -11.70
CA PHE A 17 26.79 -23.16 -11.53
C PHE A 17 26.26 -22.23 -12.63
N LEU A 18 25.76 -22.76 -13.75
CA LEU A 18 25.14 -21.96 -14.81
C LEU A 18 23.76 -21.33 -14.49
N PRO A 19 22.93 -21.82 -13.53
CA PRO A 19 21.69 -21.14 -13.17
C PRO A 19 21.89 -19.91 -12.25
N ALA A 20 23.11 -19.62 -11.78
CA ALA A 20 23.38 -18.58 -10.78
C ALA A 20 23.39 -17.12 -11.29
N CYS A 21 22.84 -16.83 -12.48
CA CYS A 21 22.94 -15.49 -13.09
C CYS A 21 21.60 -14.89 -13.54
N SER A 22 20.47 -15.37 -13.01
CA SER A 22 19.17 -14.77 -13.32
C SER A 22 18.90 -13.62 -12.34
N ASN A 23 19.35 -12.42 -12.69
CA ASN A 23 18.94 -11.21 -11.97
C ASN A 23 17.56 -10.80 -12.47
N ILE A 24 16.58 -10.82 -11.57
CA ILE A 24 15.24 -10.30 -11.85
C ILE A 24 15.14 -8.96 -11.12
N GLU A 25 15.03 -7.90 -11.91
CA GLU A 25 14.71 -6.57 -11.38
C GLU A 25 13.22 -6.56 -10.99
N VAL A 26 12.94 -6.16 -9.75
CA VAL A 26 11.57 -5.96 -9.26
C VAL A 26 11.22 -4.49 -9.43
N GLY A 27 10.35 -4.21 -10.40
CA GLY A 27 9.87 -2.89 -10.74
C GLY A 27 8.64 -2.47 -9.94
N GLU A 28 8.22 -1.21 -10.13
CA GLU A 28 6.95 -0.72 -9.58
C GLU A 28 5.74 -1.47 -10.18
N ASP A 29 5.83 -1.85 -11.46
CA ASP A 29 4.80 -2.64 -12.16
C ASP A 29 4.62 -4.05 -11.57
N ASP A 30 5.68 -4.62 -10.99
CA ASP A 30 5.63 -5.92 -10.29
C ASP A 30 5.08 -5.78 -8.87
N LEU A 31 5.21 -4.58 -8.28
CA LEU A 31 4.74 -4.28 -6.93
C LEU A 31 3.24 -3.99 -6.92
N PHE A 32 2.75 -3.10 -7.76
CA PHE A 32 1.39 -2.60 -7.65
C PHE A 32 0.36 -3.58 -8.21
N GLN A 33 -0.57 -4.01 -7.35
CA GLN A 33 -1.73 -4.79 -7.78
C GLN A 33 -2.92 -3.86 -8.09
N ASN A 34 -2.73 -2.96 -9.06
CA ASN A 34 -3.81 -2.09 -9.50
C ASN A 34 -4.86 -2.88 -10.27
N LYS A 35 -6.12 -2.77 -9.85
CA LYS A 35 -7.26 -3.29 -10.60
C LYS A 35 -8.36 -2.24 -10.63
N PRO A 36 -8.94 -1.93 -11.79
CA PRO A 36 -10.16 -1.13 -11.84
C PRO A 36 -11.29 -1.95 -11.21
N THR A 37 -12.09 -1.36 -10.32
CA THR A 37 -13.26 -2.02 -9.72
C THR A 37 -14.38 -1.00 -9.49
N VAL A 38 -15.63 -1.43 -9.64
CA VAL A 38 -16.81 -0.54 -9.65
C VAL A 38 -17.81 -0.90 -8.55
N THR A 39 -18.30 0.18 -7.92
CA THR A 39 -19.51 0.39 -7.09
C THR A 39 -19.46 0.17 -5.56
N PRO A 40 -19.92 1.18 -4.77
CA PRO A 40 -20.35 1.05 -3.36
C PRO A 40 -21.74 0.42 -3.15
N ALA A 41 -22.35 -0.18 -4.18
CA ALA A 41 -23.79 -0.43 -4.22
C ALA A 41 -24.33 -1.46 -3.19
N ASP A 42 -23.44 -2.22 -2.55
CA ASP A 42 -23.81 -3.26 -1.58
C ASP A 42 -23.45 -2.91 -0.13
N PHE A 43 -23.05 -1.66 0.14
CA PHE A 43 -22.63 -1.25 1.48
C PHE A 43 -23.76 -0.54 2.24
N GLU A 44 -24.62 -1.33 2.91
CA GLU A 44 -25.55 -0.83 3.92
C GLU A 44 -25.03 -1.20 5.32
N GLN A 45 -24.57 -0.20 6.08
CA GLN A 45 -24.22 -0.34 7.50
C GLN A 45 -25.15 0.53 8.34
N ALA A 46 -25.86 -0.08 9.29
CA ALA A 46 -26.80 0.62 10.14
C ALA A 46 -26.10 1.63 11.07
N GLY A 47 -26.65 2.84 11.18
CA GLY A 47 -26.19 3.85 12.15
C GLY A 47 -25.03 4.73 11.70
N VAL A 48 -24.57 4.61 10.44
CA VAL A 48 -23.48 5.43 9.89
C VAL A 48 -23.84 5.99 8.51
N THR A 49 -23.31 7.16 8.19
CA THR A 49 -23.42 7.75 6.85
C THR A 49 -22.10 7.55 6.12
N LEU A 50 -22.15 6.91 4.95
CA LEU A 50 -20.99 6.70 4.09
C LEU A 50 -21.16 7.52 2.81
N ASP A 51 -20.30 8.51 2.63
CA ASP A 51 -20.28 9.37 1.46
C ASP A 51 -19.09 9.05 0.54
N GLU A 52 -19.33 8.93 -0.77
CA GLU A 52 -18.26 8.89 -1.76
C GLU A 52 -17.82 10.32 -2.12
N LEU A 53 -16.52 10.57 -2.10
CA LEU A 53 -15.92 11.84 -2.46
C LEU A 53 -14.69 11.66 -3.34
N PHE A 54 -14.32 12.70 -4.07
CA PHE A 54 -13.11 12.72 -4.88
C PHE A 54 -12.13 13.76 -4.36
N VAL A 55 -10.91 13.33 -4.10
CA VAL A 55 -9.79 14.19 -3.73
C VAL A 55 -8.95 14.46 -4.96
N GLU A 56 -8.59 15.71 -5.19
CA GLU A 56 -7.59 16.05 -6.20
C GLU A 56 -6.20 15.71 -5.65
N GLY A 57 -5.64 14.59 -6.12
CA GLY A 57 -4.30 14.13 -5.78
C GLY A 57 -3.20 14.95 -6.44
N ALA A 58 -1.95 14.57 -6.17
CA ALA A 58 -0.79 15.28 -6.70
C ALA A 58 -0.75 15.21 -8.23
N GLY A 59 -0.67 16.38 -8.87
CA GLY A 59 -0.70 16.50 -10.33
C GLY A 59 -2.11 16.53 -10.93
N GLY A 60 -3.16 16.77 -10.12
CA GLY A 60 -4.53 16.90 -10.58
C GLY A 60 -5.25 15.57 -10.82
N VAL A 61 -4.70 14.46 -10.32
CA VAL A 61 -5.32 13.14 -10.48
C VAL A 61 -6.54 13.02 -9.58
N HIS A 62 -7.66 12.50 -10.08
CA HIS A 62 -8.84 12.28 -9.26
C HIS A 62 -8.70 10.98 -8.47
N LEU A 63 -8.67 11.08 -7.14
CA LEU A 63 -8.61 9.96 -6.21
C LEU A 63 -9.97 9.73 -5.59
N ASN A 64 -10.47 8.50 -5.69
CA ASN A 64 -11.70 8.08 -5.05
C ASN A 64 -11.48 7.85 -3.56
N ALA A 65 -12.39 8.36 -2.73
CA ALA A 65 -12.34 8.21 -1.29
C ALA A 65 -13.75 8.01 -0.72
N TRP A 66 -13.83 7.27 0.38
CA TRP A 66 -15.07 7.12 1.14
C TRP A 66 -14.91 7.77 2.51
N HIS A 67 -15.92 8.52 2.93
CA HIS A 67 -15.99 9.19 4.21
C HIS A 67 -17.16 8.67 5.03
N LEU A 68 -16.83 8.00 6.12
CA LEU A 68 -17.76 7.55 7.13
C LEU A 68 -17.90 8.62 8.21
N THR A 69 -19.11 9.16 8.38
CA THR A 69 -19.43 10.12 9.44
C THR A 69 -20.18 9.41 10.57
N GLN A 70 -19.72 9.59 11.81
CA GLN A 70 -20.37 9.07 13.02
C GLN A 70 -20.87 10.21 13.91
N PRO A 71 -22.10 10.14 14.47
CA PRO A 71 -22.71 11.25 15.23
C PRO A 71 -21.90 11.76 16.43
N GLU A 72 -21.16 10.88 17.11
CA GLU A 72 -20.38 11.21 18.31
C GLU A 72 -18.86 11.14 18.08
N ALA A 73 -18.43 11.31 16.82
CA ALA A 73 -17.02 11.26 16.47
C ALA A 73 -16.19 12.31 17.23
N LYS A 74 -15.10 11.85 17.86
CA LYS A 74 -14.13 12.67 18.61
C LYS A 74 -12.90 13.05 17.79
N GLY A 75 -12.81 12.52 16.57
CA GLY A 75 -11.73 12.75 15.62
C GLY A 75 -11.93 11.92 14.36
N THR A 76 -10.92 11.89 13.51
CA THR A 76 -10.95 11.22 12.21
C THR A 76 -9.77 10.27 12.08
N VAL A 77 -10.01 9.09 11.51
CA VAL A 77 -8.97 8.18 11.06
C VAL A 77 -8.86 8.29 9.55
N LEU A 78 -7.69 8.70 9.05
CA LEU A 78 -7.35 8.58 7.63
C LEU A 78 -6.63 7.25 7.42
N TYR A 79 -7.24 6.35 6.67
CA TYR A 79 -6.75 5.00 6.44
C TYR A 79 -6.15 4.83 5.04
N PHE A 80 -4.93 4.30 5.00
CA PHE A 80 -4.20 3.87 3.82
C PHE A 80 -4.09 2.33 3.83
N GLY A 81 -4.76 1.67 2.88
CA GLY A 81 -4.80 0.21 2.81
C GLY A 81 -3.52 -0.46 2.28
N GLY A 82 -3.49 -1.78 2.31
CA GLY A 82 -2.37 -2.57 1.79
C GLY A 82 -2.26 -2.56 0.26
N ASN A 83 -1.26 -3.26 -0.26
CA ASN A 83 -1.18 -3.54 -1.68
C ASN A 83 -2.39 -4.39 -2.11
N GLY A 84 -3.01 -4.07 -3.24
CA GLY A 84 -4.27 -4.69 -3.68
C GLY A 84 -5.50 -4.36 -2.82
N PHE A 85 -5.43 -3.37 -1.93
CA PHE A 85 -6.61 -2.84 -1.23
C PHE A 85 -7.46 -2.00 -2.19
N PHE A 86 -8.78 -2.20 -2.12
CA PHE A 86 -9.78 -1.41 -2.81
C PHE A 86 -10.87 -1.05 -1.81
N LEU A 87 -11.47 0.13 -1.97
CA LEU A 87 -12.55 0.59 -1.07
C LEU A 87 -13.70 -0.41 -0.96
N VAL A 88 -14.02 -1.14 -2.03
CA VAL A 88 -15.06 -2.18 -2.00
C VAL A 88 -14.76 -3.35 -1.05
N HIS A 89 -13.49 -3.59 -0.70
CA HIS A 89 -13.08 -4.61 0.26
C HIS A 89 -12.99 -4.07 1.70
N SER A 90 -13.35 -2.81 1.92
CA SER A 90 -13.21 -2.17 3.23
C SER A 90 -14.32 -2.52 4.21
N LYS A 91 -15.31 -3.34 3.84
CA LYS A 91 -16.50 -3.61 4.63
C LYS A 91 -16.20 -4.02 6.08
N ASP A 92 -15.47 -5.10 6.26
CA ASP A 92 -15.13 -5.62 7.60
C ASP A 92 -14.34 -4.59 8.42
N TYR A 93 -13.52 -3.78 7.76
CA TYR A 93 -12.76 -2.71 8.40
C TYR A 93 -13.66 -1.54 8.80
N ILE A 94 -14.58 -1.11 7.95
CA ILE A 94 -15.58 -0.08 8.29
C ILE A 94 -16.44 -0.56 9.46
N GLU A 95 -16.93 -1.79 9.42
CA GLU A 95 -17.71 -2.40 10.52
C GLU A 95 -16.94 -2.34 11.83
N ALA A 96 -15.68 -2.79 11.85
CA ALA A 96 -14.84 -2.71 13.04
C ALA A 96 -14.60 -1.26 13.53
N MET A 97 -14.56 -0.29 12.61
CA MET A 97 -14.37 1.12 12.96
C MET A 97 -15.63 1.77 13.53
N THR A 98 -16.82 1.19 13.31
CA THR A 98 -18.08 1.68 13.92
C THR A 98 -18.14 1.48 15.45
N ASP A 99 -17.30 0.60 16.01
CA ASP A 99 -17.18 0.42 17.46
C ASP A 99 -16.45 1.58 18.16
N PHE A 100 -15.83 2.48 17.39
CA PHE A 100 -15.06 3.60 17.91
C PHE A 100 -15.73 4.94 17.57
N PRO A 101 -15.70 5.94 18.47
CA PRO A 101 -16.29 7.25 18.22
C PRO A 101 -15.36 8.10 17.33
N VAL A 102 -15.16 7.71 16.08
CA VAL A 102 -14.30 8.40 15.11
C VAL A 102 -14.93 8.40 13.72
N ASN A 103 -14.73 9.47 12.95
CA ASN A 103 -14.95 9.43 11.52
C ASN A 103 -13.86 8.58 10.86
N LEU A 104 -14.14 8.03 9.69
CA LEU A 104 -13.18 7.24 8.93
C LEU A 104 -13.13 7.73 7.48
N VAL A 105 -11.93 8.01 6.99
CA VAL A 105 -11.68 8.31 5.58
C VAL A 105 -10.80 7.21 5.02
N LEU A 106 -11.24 6.59 3.93
CA LEU A 106 -10.48 5.59 3.19
C LEU A 106 -10.27 6.09 1.78
N VAL A 107 -9.13 5.75 1.16
CA VAL A 107 -8.79 6.23 -0.19
C VAL A 107 -8.32 5.08 -1.07
N ASP A 108 -8.83 5.00 -2.30
CA ASP A 108 -8.25 4.20 -3.37
C ASP A 108 -6.97 4.91 -3.87
N TYR A 109 -5.84 4.20 -3.92
CA TYR A 109 -4.62 4.76 -4.51
C TYR A 109 -4.83 5.13 -5.98
N ARG A 110 -4.04 6.08 -6.49
CA ARG A 110 -3.99 6.36 -7.93
C ARG A 110 -3.83 5.06 -8.74
N GLY A 111 -4.66 4.88 -9.75
CA GLY A 111 -4.76 3.66 -10.56
C GLY A 111 -5.55 2.51 -9.95
N TYR A 112 -6.03 2.61 -8.70
CA TYR A 112 -6.82 1.59 -8.01
C TYR A 112 -8.30 1.96 -8.02
N GLY A 113 -9.18 0.96 -8.07
CA GLY A 113 -10.62 1.17 -7.89
C GLY A 113 -11.16 2.17 -8.91
N LYS A 114 -11.68 3.32 -8.43
CA LYS A 114 -12.15 4.44 -9.26
C LYS A 114 -11.16 5.60 -9.37
N SER A 115 -9.99 5.52 -8.74
CA SER A 115 -8.96 6.54 -8.83
C SER A 115 -8.27 6.50 -10.20
N ALA A 116 -8.07 7.67 -10.79
CA ALA A 116 -7.41 7.82 -12.08
C ALA A 116 -5.87 7.66 -11.98
N GLY A 117 -5.20 7.68 -13.14
CA GLY A 117 -3.74 7.70 -13.27
C GLY A 117 -3.08 6.33 -13.08
N GLU A 118 -1.74 6.34 -13.03
CA GLU A 118 -0.92 5.12 -12.86
C GLU A 118 -0.12 5.18 -11.55
N PRO A 119 -0.06 4.09 -10.77
CA PRO A 119 0.62 4.09 -9.48
C PRO A 119 2.15 4.19 -9.66
N SER A 120 2.78 5.02 -8.84
CA SER A 120 4.21 4.92 -8.54
C SER A 120 4.45 5.28 -7.08
N VAL A 121 5.52 4.77 -6.47
CA VAL A 121 5.87 4.98 -5.06
C VAL A 121 5.95 6.46 -4.74
N GLU A 122 6.65 7.23 -5.57
CA GLU A 122 6.78 8.67 -5.36
C GLU A 122 5.45 9.40 -5.51
N ALA A 123 4.63 8.94 -6.45
CA ALA A 123 3.32 9.54 -6.70
C ALA A 123 2.36 9.24 -5.53
N LEU A 124 2.28 8.00 -5.04
CA LEU A 124 1.49 7.62 -3.86
C LEU A 124 1.96 8.36 -2.61
N ARG A 125 3.27 8.53 -2.41
CA ARG A 125 3.82 9.33 -1.29
C ARG A 125 3.39 10.79 -1.36
N ARG A 126 3.25 11.38 -2.55
CA ARG A 126 2.76 12.75 -2.73
C ARG A 126 1.25 12.82 -2.52
N ASP A 127 0.49 11.90 -3.07
CA ASP A 127 -0.96 11.82 -2.87
C ASP A 127 -1.31 11.71 -1.40
N ALA A 128 -0.59 10.90 -0.63
CA ALA A 128 -0.84 10.75 0.80
C ALA A 128 -0.80 12.09 1.56
N LEU A 129 0.10 12.99 1.16
CA LEU A 129 0.19 14.34 1.76
C LEU A 129 -0.99 15.21 1.33
N VAL A 130 -1.35 15.20 0.05
CA VAL A 130 -2.46 15.99 -0.49
C VAL A 130 -3.81 15.51 0.09
N VAL A 131 -4.01 14.20 0.19
CA VAL A 131 -5.17 13.59 0.83
C VAL A 131 -5.27 13.99 2.29
N PHE A 132 -4.16 13.94 3.04
CA PHE A 132 -4.16 14.38 4.43
C PHE A 132 -4.57 15.85 4.55
N ASP A 133 -3.98 16.71 3.72
CA ASP A 133 -4.28 18.15 3.72
C ASP A 133 -5.76 18.40 3.36
N TYR A 134 -6.29 17.69 2.35
CA TYR A 134 -7.71 17.75 1.99
C TYR A 134 -8.63 17.35 3.16
N VAL A 135 -8.34 16.22 3.83
CA VAL A 135 -9.12 15.73 4.97
C VAL A 135 -9.12 16.77 6.08
N VAL A 136 -7.96 17.33 6.39
CA VAL A 136 -7.79 18.32 7.45
C VAL A 136 -8.52 19.62 7.16
N ASP A 137 -8.46 20.09 5.92
CA ASP A 137 -8.97 21.41 5.55
C ASP A 137 -10.46 21.38 5.18
N SER A 138 -10.95 20.26 4.65
CA SER A 138 -12.29 20.18 4.05
C SER A 138 -13.30 19.41 4.91
N LEU A 139 -12.87 18.50 5.80
CA LEU A 139 -13.79 17.67 6.57
C LEU A 139 -13.95 18.17 8.01
N ALA A 140 -15.21 18.39 8.42
CA ALA A 140 -15.53 18.79 9.78
C ALA A 140 -15.10 17.70 10.79
N GLY A 141 -14.54 18.12 11.93
CA GLY A 141 -14.05 17.18 12.95
C GLY A 141 -12.70 16.51 12.62
N ALA A 142 -12.07 16.87 11.51
CA ALA A 142 -10.78 16.33 11.09
C ALA A 142 -9.56 17.30 11.19
N PRO A 143 -9.49 18.31 12.08
CA PRO A 143 -8.29 19.16 12.15
C PRO A 143 -7.05 18.33 12.49
N PRO A 144 -5.81 18.83 12.26
CA PRO A 144 -4.61 18.00 12.35
C PRO A 144 -4.46 17.27 13.69
N ARG A 145 -4.86 17.94 14.79
CA ARG A 145 -4.83 17.43 16.16
C ARG A 145 -5.93 16.43 16.52
N ALA A 146 -6.88 16.20 15.62
CA ALA A 146 -7.95 15.21 15.75
C ALA A 146 -7.87 14.12 14.67
N THR A 147 -6.90 14.20 13.74
CA THR A 147 -6.74 13.24 12.65
C THR A 147 -5.59 12.29 12.90
N VAL A 148 -5.89 11.01 13.09
CA VAL A 148 -4.92 9.91 13.16
C VAL A 148 -4.75 9.32 11.78
N VAL A 149 -3.51 9.03 11.39
CA VAL A 149 -3.21 8.39 10.10
C VAL A 149 -2.87 6.93 10.33
N HIS A 150 -3.65 6.03 9.75
CA HIS A 150 -3.49 4.59 9.89
C HIS A 150 -3.08 3.98 8.54
N GLY A 151 -1.90 3.38 8.49
CA GLY A 151 -1.46 2.58 7.36
C GLY A 151 -1.47 1.09 7.67
N HIS A 152 -1.93 0.27 6.73
CA HIS A 152 -1.81 -1.20 6.78
C HIS A 152 -0.91 -1.72 5.65
N SER A 153 0.05 -2.59 5.95
CA SER A 153 0.96 -3.19 4.96
C SER A 153 1.64 -2.10 4.11
N MET A 154 1.47 -2.08 2.78
CA MET A 154 1.97 -1.01 1.90
C MET A 154 1.53 0.39 2.38
N GLY A 155 0.32 0.53 2.91
CA GLY A 155 -0.21 1.78 3.46
C GLY A 155 0.64 2.40 4.57
N THR A 156 1.46 1.60 5.25
CA THR A 156 2.38 2.07 6.29
C THR A 156 3.43 3.06 5.74
N PHE A 157 3.85 2.91 4.48
CA PHE A 157 4.77 3.86 3.83
C PHE A 157 4.13 5.24 3.66
N MET A 158 2.85 5.29 3.29
CA MET A 158 2.08 6.54 3.14
C MET A 158 1.80 7.18 4.49
N ALA A 159 1.37 6.38 5.48
CA ALA A 159 1.14 6.87 6.85
C ALA A 159 2.42 7.44 7.49
N ALA A 160 3.55 6.74 7.34
CA ALA A 160 4.85 7.23 7.79
C ALA A 160 5.25 8.52 7.07
N ARG A 161 5.02 8.61 5.76
CA ARG A 161 5.30 9.82 4.98
C ARG A 161 4.50 11.03 5.49
N VAL A 162 3.22 10.84 5.79
CA VAL A 162 2.39 11.89 6.41
C VAL A 162 2.94 12.27 7.78
N GLY A 163 3.26 11.28 8.64
CA GLY A 163 3.85 11.53 9.96
C GLY A 163 5.17 12.32 9.92
N GLN A 164 5.97 12.15 8.88
CA GLN A 164 7.22 12.90 8.70
C GLN A 164 7.02 14.34 8.23
N LYS A 165 5.92 14.63 7.52
CA LYS A 165 5.75 15.89 6.77
C LYS A 165 4.57 16.73 7.23
N ARG A 166 3.69 16.19 8.06
CA ARG A 166 2.46 16.81 8.56
C ARG A 166 2.29 16.52 10.05
N ARG A 167 1.46 17.33 10.70
CA ARG A 167 1.16 17.19 12.15
C ARG A 167 -0.14 16.43 12.37
N ALA A 168 -0.12 15.13 12.12
CA ALA A 168 -1.22 14.25 12.53
C ALA A 168 -1.28 14.11 14.07
N ALA A 169 -2.45 13.78 14.60
CA ALA A 169 -2.66 13.51 16.02
C ALA A 169 -1.93 12.23 16.46
N GLY A 170 -1.76 11.29 15.53
CA GLY A 170 -1.01 10.06 15.72
C GLY A 170 -0.80 9.34 14.39
N VAL A 171 0.13 8.38 14.37
CA VAL A 171 0.40 7.50 13.24
C VAL A 171 0.34 6.06 13.72
N ILE A 172 -0.47 5.24 13.06
CA ILE A 172 -0.58 3.80 13.30
C ILE A 172 0.02 3.08 12.09
N LEU A 173 1.01 2.22 12.35
CA LEU A 173 1.65 1.38 11.35
C LEU A 173 1.28 -0.08 11.65
N GLN A 174 0.28 -0.61 10.94
CA GLN A 174 -0.19 -1.99 11.10
C GLN A 174 0.51 -2.90 10.10
N ASN A 175 1.18 -3.94 10.59
CA ASN A 175 1.97 -4.88 9.80
C ASN A 175 2.92 -4.17 8.81
N PRO A 176 3.80 -3.27 9.27
CA PRO A 176 4.67 -2.50 8.40
C PRO A 176 5.75 -3.36 7.76
N ALA A 177 6.19 -2.93 6.58
CA ALA A 177 7.50 -3.29 6.03
C ALA A 177 8.45 -2.10 6.22
N THR A 178 9.71 -2.37 6.56
CA THR A 178 10.69 -1.30 6.76
C THR A 178 11.27 -0.83 5.43
N THR A 179 11.58 -1.75 4.51
CA THR A 179 12.04 -1.48 3.14
C THR A 179 11.56 -2.58 2.17
N ALA A 180 11.65 -2.33 0.86
CA ALA A 180 11.32 -3.33 -0.16
C ALA A 180 12.33 -4.49 -0.17
N GLU A 181 13.60 -4.23 0.15
CA GLU A 181 14.66 -5.23 0.26
C GLU A 181 14.34 -6.19 1.39
N GLN A 182 14.04 -5.67 2.59
CA GLN A 182 13.75 -6.52 3.74
C GLN A 182 12.52 -7.41 3.48
N TRP A 183 11.55 -6.90 2.73
CA TRP A 183 10.38 -7.68 2.34
C TRP A 183 10.74 -8.77 1.32
N THR A 184 11.54 -8.43 0.32
CA THR A 184 12.05 -9.37 -0.70
C THR A 184 12.90 -10.49 -0.07
N ASP A 185 13.82 -10.15 0.83
CA ASP A 185 14.65 -11.08 1.57
C ASP A 185 13.80 -12.01 2.45
N HIS A 186 12.74 -11.48 3.07
CA HIS A 186 11.84 -12.30 3.89
C HIS A 186 11.06 -13.33 3.06
N LEU A 187 10.68 -12.97 1.83
CA LEU A 187 9.90 -13.83 0.93
C LEU A 187 10.75 -14.80 0.12
N THR A 188 12.06 -14.59 0.05
CA THR A 188 12.98 -15.42 -0.73
C THR A 188 13.67 -16.42 0.21
N PRO A 189 13.31 -17.72 0.17
CA PRO A 189 14.04 -18.71 0.95
C PRO A 189 15.51 -18.71 0.55
N TRP A 190 16.41 -18.84 1.53
CA TRP A 190 17.87 -18.79 1.35
C TRP A 190 18.40 -19.69 0.22
N TYR A 191 17.73 -20.80 -0.09
CA TYR A 191 18.16 -21.72 -1.13
C TYR A 191 17.81 -21.22 -2.54
N LEU A 192 16.85 -20.31 -2.69
CA LEU A 192 16.56 -19.64 -3.96
C LEU A 192 17.61 -18.57 -4.27
N GLU A 193 18.21 -17.93 -3.27
CA GLU A 193 19.31 -16.95 -3.45
C GLU A 193 20.55 -17.56 -4.13
N LEU A 194 20.70 -18.89 -4.11
CA LEU A 194 21.78 -19.58 -4.83
C LEU A 194 21.61 -19.52 -6.36
N PHE A 195 20.41 -19.22 -6.84
CA PHE A 195 20.03 -19.29 -8.25
C PHE A 195 19.32 -18.03 -8.76
N LEU A 196 18.79 -17.21 -7.86
CA LEU A 196 17.91 -16.08 -8.15
C LEU A 196 18.27 -14.91 -7.23
N THR A 197 18.64 -13.79 -7.82
CA THR A 197 18.78 -12.53 -7.09
C THR A 197 17.62 -11.62 -7.50
N LEU A 198 16.83 -11.20 -6.52
CA LEU A 198 15.76 -10.21 -6.69
C LEU A 198 16.32 -8.85 -6.28
N GLU A 199 16.42 -7.92 -7.23
CA GLU A 199 16.93 -6.58 -6.95
C GLU A 199 15.79 -5.57 -7.06
N PRO A 200 15.40 -4.89 -5.96
CA PRO A 200 14.46 -3.79 -6.05
C PRO A 200 15.05 -2.65 -6.89
N SER A 201 14.22 -2.16 -7.82
CA SER A 201 14.54 -1.00 -8.64
C SER A 201 14.75 0.26 -7.77
N ALA A 202 15.44 1.26 -8.31
CA ALA A 202 15.78 2.49 -7.57
C ALA A 202 14.58 3.20 -6.88
N PRO A 203 13.36 3.23 -7.46
CA PRO A 203 12.18 3.80 -6.79
C PRO A 203 11.70 3.04 -5.53
N LEU A 204 12.06 1.76 -5.41
CA LEU A 204 11.65 0.89 -4.30
C LEU A 204 12.63 0.89 -3.12
N ARG A 205 13.85 1.41 -3.32
CA ARG A 205 14.88 1.62 -2.29
C ARG A 205 14.56 2.86 -1.44
#